data_AF-A0A7W9W9N1-F1
#
_entry.id   AF-A0A7W9W9N1-F1
#
_cell.length_a   1.000
_cell.length_b   1.000
_cell.length_c   1.000
_cell.angle_alpha   90.00
_cell.angle_beta   90.00
_cell.angle_gamma   90.00
#
_symmetry.space_group_name_H-M   'P 1'
#
loop_
_entity.id
_entity.type
_entity.pdbx_description
1 polymer ?
#
loop_
_entity_poly.entity_id
_entity_poly.type
_entity_poly.pdbx_seq_one_letter_code
_entity_poly.pdbx_strand_id
1 'polypeptide(L)'
;MNLKRFSLLCSAALALVATTAFAQDTKPGTGAPGQDTKPAKGERKANPLSAKALEKALELKPEQVEKLKPAFKKLADTRKELATVTDRKEKSEKMAAATKELVKSIEEVLTPEQKTKFDEIKKTMAAGKKGKKKNN
;
A
#
# COMPACT_ATOMS: atom_id res chain seq x y z
N MET A 1 -22.12 -18.84 40.82
CA MET A 1 -23.00 -18.36 39.73
C MET A 1 -24.33 -17.99 40.35
N ASN A 2 -24.62 -16.70 40.46
CA ASN A 2 -25.87 -16.20 41.03
C ASN A 2 -26.74 -15.61 39.91
N LEU A 3 -27.95 -16.15 39.81
CA LEU A 3 -28.95 -15.94 38.78
C LEU A 3 -30.00 -14.96 39.33
N LYS A 4 -30.22 -13.80 38.69
CA LYS A 4 -31.51 -13.08 38.76
C LYS A 4 -31.78 -12.37 37.42
N ARG A 5 -32.77 -12.89 36.70
CA ARG A 5 -33.51 -12.22 35.62
C ARG A 5 -34.51 -11.25 36.27
N PHE A 6 -34.80 -10.09 35.67
CA PHE A 6 -36.15 -9.48 35.49
C PHE A 6 -36.07 -7.98 35.12
N SER A 7 -37.06 -7.54 34.31
CA SER A 7 -37.40 -6.16 33.87
C SER A 7 -36.63 -5.65 32.66
N LEU A 8 -37.13 -5.57 31.41
CA LEU A 8 -38.44 -5.23 30.84
C LEU A 8 -39.02 -3.92 31.41
N LEU A 9 -38.91 -2.81 30.65
CA LEU A 9 -40.05 -2.08 30.03
C LEU A 9 -39.61 -0.76 29.34
N CYS A 10 -40.13 -0.61 28.11
CA CYS A 10 -40.49 0.57 27.31
C CYS A 10 -40.00 1.98 27.70
N SER A 11 -39.55 2.74 26.68
CA SER A 11 -40.15 4.03 26.32
C SER A 11 -39.77 4.42 24.89
N ALA A 12 -40.75 4.28 24.00
CA ALA A 12 -40.75 4.93 22.69
C ALA A 12 -41.16 6.39 22.88
N ALA A 13 -40.42 7.32 22.27
CA ALA A 13 -40.86 8.69 22.09
C ALA A 13 -40.65 9.06 20.62
N LEU A 14 -41.73 8.93 19.83
CA LEU A 14 -41.89 9.58 18.55
C LEU A 14 -42.10 11.08 18.82
N ALA A 15 -41.28 11.94 18.21
CA ALA A 15 -41.62 13.35 18.03
C ALA A 15 -41.54 13.65 16.52
N LEU A 16 -42.72 13.69 15.91
CA LEU A 16 -43.00 14.24 14.59
C LEU A 16 -42.88 15.77 14.66
N VAL A 17 -42.01 16.37 13.85
CA VAL A 17 -42.21 17.73 13.34
C VAL A 17 -41.96 17.68 11.84
N ALA A 18 -43.01 17.99 11.09
CA ALA A 18 -43.04 18.04 9.64
C ALA A 18 -42.88 19.49 9.14
N THR A 19 -42.46 19.58 7.86
CA THR A 19 -42.50 20.72 6.91
C THR A 19 -41.30 21.69 6.97
N THR A 20 -40.64 22.09 5.88
CA THR A 20 -41.05 22.34 4.48
C THR A 20 -39.91 22.06 3.47
N ALA A 21 -40.32 21.91 2.21
CA ALA A 21 -39.58 21.43 1.04
C ALA A 21 -38.49 22.37 0.48
N PHE A 22 -37.42 21.77 -0.06
CA PHE A 22 -36.71 22.31 -1.22
C PHE A 22 -36.89 21.34 -2.40
N ALA A 23 -37.52 21.85 -3.45
CA ALA A 23 -37.83 21.15 -4.68
C ALA A 23 -36.55 20.69 -5.40
N GLN A 24 -36.54 19.44 -5.84
CA GLN A 24 -35.56 18.92 -6.81
C GLN A 24 -36.07 19.23 -8.22
N ASP A 25 -35.72 20.40 -8.74
CA ASP A 25 -35.85 20.65 -10.18
C ASP A 25 -34.72 19.92 -10.91
N THR A 26 -35.11 18.95 -11.72
CA THR A 26 -34.21 18.14 -12.55
C THR A 26 -34.35 18.56 -14.00
N LYS A 27 -33.18 18.82 -14.62
CA LYS A 27 -32.83 18.93 -16.06
C LYS A 27 -32.43 20.35 -16.50
N PRO A 28 -31.65 20.50 -17.60
CA PRO A 28 -30.33 19.90 -17.85
C PRO A 28 -29.34 20.97 -18.40
N GLY A 29 -28.03 20.74 -18.25
CA GLY A 29 -27.03 21.32 -19.17
C GLY A 29 -25.98 22.27 -18.58
N THR A 30 -24.74 21.93 -18.93
CA THR A 30 -23.60 22.83 -19.20
C THR A 30 -22.95 23.55 -18.02
N GLY A 31 -21.78 23.03 -17.62
CA GLY A 31 -20.80 23.81 -16.86
C GLY A 31 -19.89 22.97 -15.97
N ALA A 32 -18.80 22.45 -16.51
CA ALA A 32 -17.63 22.14 -15.67
C ALA A 32 -17.06 23.48 -15.14
N PRO A 33 -16.56 23.50 -13.90
CA PRO A 33 -15.12 23.66 -13.76
C PRO A 33 -14.53 22.78 -12.64
N GLY A 34 -13.39 22.16 -12.96
CA GLY A 34 -12.33 21.83 -12.00
C GLY A 34 -12.72 20.92 -10.85
N GLN A 35 -12.79 19.62 -11.09
CA GLN A 35 -12.63 18.68 -10.00
C GLN A 35 -11.15 18.69 -9.59
N ASP A 36 -10.81 19.58 -8.64
CA ASP A 36 -9.60 19.50 -7.82
C ASP A 36 -9.62 18.19 -7.03
N THR A 37 -9.42 17.07 -7.73
CA THR A 37 -9.11 15.79 -7.09
C THR A 37 -7.69 15.88 -6.57
N LYS A 38 -7.51 16.59 -5.46
CA LYS A 38 -6.34 16.41 -4.61
C LYS A 38 -6.27 14.90 -4.35
N PRO A 39 -5.25 14.16 -4.81
CA PRO A 39 -5.22 12.72 -4.61
C PRO A 39 -5.28 12.51 -3.11
N ALA A 40 -6.32 11.79 -2.65
CA ALA A 40 -6.45 11.40 -1.26
C ALA A 40 -5.09 10.88 -0.82
N LYS A 41 -4.51 11.54 0.20
CA LYS A 41 -3.21 11.20 0.78
C LYS A 41 -3.38 9.87 1.53
N GLY A 42 -3.65 8.80 0.79
CA GLY A 42 -3.51 7.45 1.28
C GLY A 42 -2.07 7.33 1.76
N GLU A 43 -1.90 6.93 3.02
CA GLU A 43 -0.61 6.64 3.59
C GLU A 43 0.11 5.72 2.61
N ARG A 44 1.12 6.26 1.91
CA ARG A 44 1.97 5.48 1.03
C ARG A 44 2.68 4.49 1.93
N LYS A 45 2.14 3.27 2.05
CA LYS A 45 2.79 2.18 2.78
C LYS A 45 4.24 2.14 2.33
N ALA A 46 5.16 2.31 3.28
CA ALA A 46 6.59 2.35 3.00
C ALA A 46 6.98 1.11 2.19
N ASN A 47 7.74 1.30 1.11
CA ASN A 47 8.20 0.18 0.30
C ASN A 47 9.16 -0.68 1.15
N PRO A 48 8.82 -1.94 1.46
CA PRO A 48 9.67 -2.81 2.28
C PRO A 48 11.03 -3.11 1.62
N LEU A 49 11.14 -2.95 0.29
CA LEU A 49 12.40 -3.08 -0.47
C LEU A 49 13.13 -1.74 -0.66
N SER A 50 12.86 -0.73 0.17
CA SER A 50 13.67 0.49 0.16
C SER A 50 14.98 0.28 0.91
N ALA A 51 16.04 0.98 0.49
CA ALA A 51 17.36 0.89 1.11
C ALA A 51 17.28 1.10 2.63
N LYS A 52 16.62 2.18 3.07
CA LYS A 52 16.44 2.49 4.50
C LYS A 52 15.65 1.41 5.27
N ALA A 53 14.62 0.82 4.65
CA ALA A 53 13.83 -0.22 5.30
C ALA A 53 14.64 -1.51 5.48
N LEU A 54 15.40 -1.91 4.45
CA LEU A 54 16.25 -3.10 4.48
C LEU A 54 17.45 -2.91 5.40
N GLU A 55 18.08 -1.74 5.37
CA GLU A 55 19.17 -1.38 6.29
C GLU A 55 18.73 -1.52 7.75
N LYS A 56 17.56 -0.98 8.11
CA LYS A 56 17.01 -1.10 9.45
C LYS A 56 16.55 -2.53 9.80
N ALA A 57 15.92 -3.24 8.86
CA ALA A 57 15.35 -4.56 9.13
C ALA A 57 16.39 -5.68 9.18
N LEU A 58 17.48 -5.54 8.41
CA LEU A 58 18.55 -6.53 8.31
C LEU A 58 19.82 -6.11 9.05
N GLU A 59 19.82 -4.91 9.66
CA GLU A 59 20.97 -4.34 10.36
C GLU A 59 22.22 -4.38 9.47
N LEU A 60 22.08 -3.86 8.24
CA LEU A 60 23.14 -3.91 7.25
C LEU A 60 24.34 -3.07 7.72
N LYS A 61 25.54 -3.66 7.64
CA LYS A 61 26.79 -2.93 7.90
C LYS A 61 27.02 -1.86 6.81
N PRO A 62 27.74 -0.78 7.11
CA PRO A 62 28.03 0.28 6.14
C PRO A 62 28.60 -0.28 4.82
N GLU A 63 29.55 -1.21 4.89
CA GLU A 63 30.15 -1.87 3.72
C GLU A 63 29.14 -2.66 2.89
N GLN A 64 28.16 -3.30 3.53
CA GLN A 64 27.09 -4.02 2.84
C GLN A 64 26.16 -3.03 2.13
N VAL A 65 25.83 -1.91 2.77
CA VAL A 65 25.05 -0.83 2.18
C VAL A 65 25.77 -0.25 0.97
N GLU A 66 27.08 -0.02 1.06
CA GLU A 66 27.89 0.49 -0.06
C GLU A 66 27.85 -0.42 -1.29
N LYS A 67 27.96 -1.74 -1.08
CA LYS A 67 27.85 -2.75 -2.15
C LYS A 67 26.47 -2.77 -2.80
N LEU A 68 25.42 -2.42 -2.05
CA LEU A 68 24.04 -2.41 -2.55
C LEU A 68 23.61 -1.07 -3.19
N LYS A 69 24.32 0.04 -2.93
CA LYS A 69 24.08 1.36 -3.57
C LYS A 69 23.87 1.26 -5.09
N PRO A 70 24.73 0.58 -5.89
CA PRO A 70 24.52 0.47 -7.34
C PRO A 70 23.23 -0.28 -7.69
N ALA A 71 22.88 -1.35 -6.97
CA ALA A 71 21.65 -2.11 -7.22
C ALA A 71 20.39 -1.28 -6.91
N PHE A 72 20.41 -0.51 -5.81
CA PHE A 72 19.32 0.41 -5.49
C PHE A 72 19.20 1.56 -6.50
N LYS A 73 20.32 2.09 -6.96
CA LYS A 73 20.35 3.13 -8.00
C LYS A 73 19.74 2.61 -9.30
N LYS A 74 20.13 1.41 -9.75
CA LYS A 74 19.58 0.76 -10.95
C LYS A 74 18.05 0.62 -10.85
N LEU A 75 17.53 0.15 -9.71
CA LEU A 75 16.09 0.04 -9.50
C LEU A 75 15.39 1.41 -9.54
N ALA A 76 16.01 2.45 -8.96
CA ALA A 76 15.46 3.80 -8.99
C ALA A 76 15.44 4.39 -10.41
N ASP A 77 16.48 4.14 -11.20
CA ASP A 77 16.57 4.61 -12.58
C ASP A 77 15.58 3.86 -13.48
N THR A 78 15.47 2.53 -13.36
CA THR A 78 14.40 1.76 -14.04
C THR A 78 13.02 2.28 -13.68
N ARG A 79 12.76 2.65 -12.41
CA ARG A 79 11.47 3.24 -12.03
C ARG A 79 11.22 4.58 -12.72
N LYS A 80 12.25 5.42 -12.91
CA LYS A 80 12.12 6.70 -13.62
C LYS A 80 11.87 6.49 -15.11
N GLU A 81 12.62 5.59 -15.74
CA GLU A 81 12.44 5.23 -17.16
C GLU A 81 11.02 4.72 -17.42
N LEU A 82 10.50 3.89 -16.52
CA LEU A 82 9.16 3.34 -16.62
C LEU A 82 8.05 4.32 -16.17
N ALA A 83 8.39 5.53 -15.73
CA ALA A 83 7.39 6.51 -15.31
C ALA A 83 6.50 6.94 -16.48
N THR A 84 7.08 7.06 -17.68
CA THR A 84 6.39 7.50 -18.91
C THR A 84 5.79 6.35 -19.72
N VAL A 85 6.16 5.10 -19.44
CA VAL A 85 5.62 3.91 -20.12
C VAL A 85 4.15 3.70 -19.75
N THR A 86 3.29 3.68 -20.77
CA THR A 86 1.84 3.50 -20.66
C THR A 86 1.42 2.03 -20.63
N ASP A 87 2.17 1.14 -21.31
CA ASP A 87 1.92 -0.29 -21.27
C ASP A 87 2.17 -0.83 -19.86
N ARG A 88 1.09 -1.26 -19.22
CA ARG A 88 1.11 -1.76 -17.85
C ARG A 88 1.83 -3.10 -17.71
N LYS A 89 1.73 -3.97 -18.73
CA LYS A 89 2.36 -5.30 -18.72
C LYS A 89 3.86 -5.14 -18.87
N GLU A 90 4.31 -4.37 -19.84
CA GLU A 90 5.73 -4.07 -20.07
C GLU A 90 6.35 -3.43 -18.83
N LYS A 91 5.67 -2.42 -18.26
CA LYS A 91 6.08 -1.76 -17.03
C LYS A 91 6.20 -2.74 -15.86
N SER A 92 5.23 -3.64 -15.70
CA SER A 92 5.26 -4.65 -14.64
C SER A 92 6.40 -5.65 -14.82
N GLU A 93 6.66 -6.10 -16.04
CA GLU A 93 7.70 -7.08 -16.35
C GLU A 93 9.10 -6.49 -16.12
N LYS A 94 9.36 -5.28 -16.63
CA LYS A 94 10.63 -4.57 -16.41
C LYS A 94 10.86 -4.24 -14.94
N MET A 95 9.84 -3.79 -14.21
CA MET A 95 9.94 -3.59 -12.76
C MET A 95 10.19 -4.91 -12.00
N ALA A 96 9.56 -6.01 -12.41
CA ALA A 96 9.76 -7.31 -11.79
C ALA A 96 11.19 -7.84 -12.02
N ALA A 97 11.74 -7.65 -13.22
CA ALA A 97 13.12 -7.99 -13.53
C ALA A 97 14.11 -7.20 -12.67
N ALA A 98 14.00 -5.87 -12.64
CA ALA A 98 14.86 -5.02 -11.80
C ALA A 98 14.76 -5.35 -10.31
N THR A 99 13.55 -5.71 -9.83
CA THR A 99 13.36 -6.14 -8.44
C THR A 99 14.05 -7.48 -8.16
N LYS A 100 13.97 -8.46 -9.09
CA LYS A 100 14.67 -9.75 -8.94
C LYS A 100 16.18 -9.57 -8.88
N GLU A 101 16.75 -8.69 -9.70
CA GLU A 101 18.18 -8.38 -9.67
C GLU A 101 18.61 -7.76 -8.34
N LEU A 102 17.83 -6.81 -7.81
CA LEU A 102 18.08 -6.24 -6.49
C LEU A 102 18.05 -7.33 -5.40
N VAL A 103 17.05 -8.21 -5.42
CA VAL A 103 16.92 -9.31 -4.46
C VAL A 103 18.14 -10.23 -4.49
N LYS A 104 18.62 -10.60 -5.68
CA LYS A 104 19.86 -11.40 -5.82
C LYS A 104 21.07 -10.68 -5.24
N SER A 105 21.22 -9.40 -5.56
CA SER A 105 22.34 -8.58 -5.03
C SER A 105 22.31 -8.49 -3.50
N ILE A 106 21.12 -8.40 -2.91
CA ILE A 106 20.94 -8.45 -1.46
C ILE A 106 21.41 -9.82 -0.94
N GLU A 107 20.88 -10.92 -1.48
CA GLU A 107 21.21 -12.28 -1.04
C GLU A 107 22.71 -12.63 -1.12
N GLU A 108 23.46 -12.03 -2.04
CA GLU A 108 24.91 -12.23 -2.14
C GLU A 108 25.69 -11.54 -1.01
N VAL A 109 25.16 -10.43 -0.48
CA VAL A 109 25.84 -9.59 0.52
C VAL A 109 25.42 -9.93 1.96
N LEU A 110 24.28 -10.60 2.15
CA LEU A 110 23.76 -10.97 3.47
C LEU A 110 24.51 -12.15 4.11
N THR A 111 24.67 -12.09 5.43
CA THR A 111 25.06 -13.26 6.24
C THR A 111 23.92 -14.29 6.31
N PRO A 112 24.19 -15.55 6.69
CA PRO A 112 23.14 -16.57 6.83
C PRO A 112 21.99 -16.15 7.74
N GLU A 113 22.29 -15.49 8.86
CA GLU A 113 21.27 -14.99 9.79
C GLU A 113 20.42 -13.87 9.19
N GLN A 114 21.04 -12.95 8.45
CA GLN A 114 20.33 -11.88 7.75
C GLN A 114 19.45 -12.44 6.60
N LYS A 115 19.87 -13.51 5.94
CA LYS A 115 19.06 -14.19 4.91
C LYS A 115 17.75 -14.71 5.47
N THR A 116 17.76 -15.32 6.65
CA THR A 116 16.53 -15.79 7.32
C THR A 116 15.54 -14.65 7.55
N LYS A 117 16.00 -13.51 8.09
CA LYS A 117 15.15 -12.31 8.26
C LYS A 117 14.64 -11.79 6.91
N PHE A 118 15.49 -11.81 5.87
CA PHE A 118 15.10 -11.38 4.54
C PHE A 118 14.06 -12.30 3.89
N ASP A 119 14.14 -13.60 4.11
CA ASP A 119 13.15 -14.58 3.65
C ASP A 119 11.78 -14.35 4.28
N GLU A 120 11.72 -13.99 5.57
CA GLU A 120 10.49 -13.61 6.24
C GLU A 120 9.88 -12.34 5.63
N ILE A 121 10.70 -11.33 5.35
CA ILE A 121 10.27 -10.12 4.64
C ILE A 121 9.72 -10.48 3.25
N LYS A 122 10.37 -11.39 2.50
CA LYS A 122 9.85 -11.87 1.21
C LYS A 122 8.49 -12.57 1.35
N LYS A 123 8.32 -13.42 2.36
CA LYS A 123 7.06 -14.14 2.63
C LYS A 123 5.91 -13.17 2.95
N THR A 124 6.15 -12.16 3.79
CA THR A 124 5.13 -11.17 4.13
C THR A 124 4.69 -10.34 2.92
N MET A 125 5.63 -9.97 2.04
CA MET A 125 5.31 -9.31 0.77
C MET A 125 4.46 -10.17 -0.15
N ALA A 126 4.78 -11.46 -0.27
CA ALA A 126 4.01 -12.41 -1.08
C ALA A 126 2.58 -12.60 -0.52
N ALA A 127 2.44 -12.69 0.80
CA ALA A 127 1.15 -12.81 1.46
C ALA A 127 0.26 -11.57 1.26
N GLY A 128 0.84 -10.36 1.35
CA GLY A 128 0.13 -9.11 1.11
C GLY A 128 -0.42 -8.98 -0.33
N LYS A 129 0.28 -9.56 -1.32
CA LYS A 129 -0.21 -9.63 -2.71
C LYS A 129 -1.40 -10.57 -2.87
N LYS A 130 -1.43 -11.68 -2.12
CA LYS A 130 -2.52 -12.67 -2.15
C LYS A 130 -3.81 -12.15 -1.51
N GLY A 131 -3.71 -11.41 -0.41
CA GLY A 131 -4.86 -10.78 0.25
C GLY A 131 -5.56 -9.73 -0.62
N LYS A 132 -4.79 -8.96 -1.40
CA LYS A 132 -5.34 -7.93 -2.30
C LYS A 132 -6.10 -8.50 -3.52
N LYS A 133 -5.78 -9.73 -3.94
CA LYS A 133 -6.42 -10.41 -5.08
C LYS A 133 -7.76 -11.09 -4.71
N LYS A 134 -8.02 -11.31 -3.41
CA LYS A 134 -9.27 -11.92 -2.92
C LYS A 134 -10.41 -10.91 -2.71
N ASN A 135 -10.09 -9.62 -2.65
CA ASN A 135 -11.04 -8.54 -2.33
C ASN A 135 -11.30 -7.62 -3.55
N ASN A 136 -10.98 -8.08 -4.76
CA ASN A 136 -11.23 -7.39 -6.03
C ASN A 136 -11.72 -8.42 -7.04
#